data_AF-A0A7C7J4W1-F1
#
_entry.id   AF-A0A7C7J4W1-F1
#
_cell.length_a   1.000
_cell.length_b   1.000
_cell.length_c   1.000
_cell.angle_alpha   90.00
_cell.angle_beta   90.00
_cell.angle_gamma   90.00
#
_symmetry.space_group_name_H-M   'P 1'
#
loop_
_entity.id
_entity.type
_entity.pdbx_description
1 polymer ?
#
loop_
_entity_poly.entity_id
_entity_poly.type
_entity_poly.pdbx_seq_one_letter_code
_entity_poly.pdbx_strand_id
1 'polypeptide(L)'
;MVFRDLLPRESLAIPWWNLLVQYRRLESEGEIRGGRFISGFTGEQFALSEAVESLRAVRRSGNGVPERFNISATDPLNLVGIITPGQKVPAHALHSVLFENGVPQPATNASLPFVSSG
;
A
#
# COMPACT_ATOMS: atom_id res chain seq x y z
N MET A 1 2.16 -7.04 -2.35
CA MET A 1 3.57 -6.69 -2.66
C MET A 1 4.29 -6.34 -1.37
N VAL A 2 5.60 -6.45 -1.34
CA VAL A 2 6.47 -6.12 -0.20
C VAL A 2 7.76 -5.47 -0.68
N PHE A 3 8.20 -4.44 0.02
CA PHE A 3 9.45 -3.71 -0.22
C PHE A 3 9.87 -2.98 1.06
N ARG A 4 11.15 -2.56 1.12
CA ARG A 4 11.77 -2.03 2.33
C ARG A 4 10.99 -0.89 2.99
N ASP A 5 10.45 0.02 2.20
CA ASP A 5 9.81 1.24 2.71
C ASP A 5 8.47 0.96 3.41
N LEU A 6 7.94 -0.27 3.34
CA LEU A 6 6.78 -0.71 4.13
C LEU A 6 7.13 -1.14 5.55
N LEU A 7 8.41 -1.45 5.83
CA LEU A 7 8.84 -1.94 7.14
C LEU A 7 8.47 -1.06 8.34
N PRO A 8 8.42 0.29 8.24
CA PRO A 8 7.98 1.11 9.37
C PRO A 8 6.56 0.81 9.86
N ARG A 9 5.73 0.11 9.07
CA ARG A 9 4.37 -0.31 9.45
C ARG A 9 4.32 -1.70 10.09
N GLU A 10 5.36 -2.50 9.89
CA GLU A 10 5.43 -3.87 10.40
C GLU A 10 5.91 -3.89 11.85
N SER A 11 5.25 -4.71 12.68
CA SER A 11 5.65 -4.88 14.09
C SER A 11 6.83 -5.84 14.27
N LEU A 12 7.14 -6.62 13.23
CA LEU A 12 8.24 -7.56 13.23
C LEU A 12 9.57 -6.82 13.08
N ALA A 13 10.41 -6.88 14.12
CA ALA A 13 11.76 -6.32 14.12
C ALA A 13 12.75 -7.19 13.32
N ILE A 14 12.36 -7.63 12.13
CA ILE A 14 13.20 -8.43 11.23
C ILE A 14 13.95 -7.47 10.31
N PRO A 15 15.30 -7.48 10.31
CA PRO A 15 16.06 -6.67 9.38
C PRO A 15 15.72 -6.99 7.91
N TRP A 16 15.66 -5.97 7.06
CA TRP A 16 15.35 -6.13 5.63
C TRP A 16 16.24 -7.18 4.93
N TRP A 17 17.52 -7.25 5.28
CA TRP A 17 18.45 -8.21 4.67
C TRP A 17 18.11 -9.66 4.99
N ASN A 18 17.49 -9.96 6.14
CA ASN A 18 16.97 -11.30 6.45
C ASN A 18 15.80 -11.65 5.53
N LEU A 19 14.88 -10.70 5.34
CA LEU A 19 13.72 -10.89 4.45
C LEU A 19 14.15 -11.07 3.00
N LEU A 20 15.16 -10.31 2.56
CA LEU A 20 15.68 -10.38 1.19
C LEU A 20 16.16 -11.78 0.81
N VAL A 21 16.82 -12.49 1.72
CA VAL A 21 17.26 -13.87 1.49
C VAL A 21 16.06 -14.79 1.26
N GLN A 22 15.02 -14.65 2.08
CA GLN A 22 13.81 -15.47 1.96
C GLN A 22 13.02 -15.15 0.69
N TYR A 23 12.89 -13.86 0.34
CA TYR A 23 12.21 -13.45 -0.88
C TYR A 23 12.94 -13.91 -2.14
N ARG A 24 14.27 -13.87 -2.17
CA ARG A 24 15.06 -14.43 -3.30
C ARG A 24 14.93 -15.93 -3.43
N ARG A 25 14.84 -16.66 -2.31
CA ARG A 25 14.55 -18.09 -2.33
C ARG A 25 13.17 -18.35 -2.93
N LEU A 26 12.13 -17.67 -2.44
CA LEU A 26 10.77 -17.79 -2.97
C LEU A 26 10.68 -17.40 -4.45
N GLU A 27 11.44 -16.39 -4.87
CA GLU A 27 11.53 -16.01 -6.29
C GLU A 27 12.17 -17.11 -7.13
N SER A 28 13.27 -17.72 -6.66
CA SER A 28 13.91 -18.85 -7.35
C SER A 28 13.02 -20.08 -7.45
N GLU A 29 12.11 -20.25 -6.49
CA GLU A 29 11.07 -21.28 -6.47
C GLU A 29 9.88 -20.93 -7.39
N GLY A 30 9.82 -19.69 -7.89
CA GLY A 30 8.75 -19.21 -8.77
C GLY A 30 7.48 -18.76 -8.06
N GLU A 31 7.48 -18.75 -6.72
CA GLU A 31 6.32 -18.37 -5.89
C GLU A 31 6.04 -16.87 -5.95
N ILE A 32 7.09 -16.06 -6.09
CA ILE A 32 7.01 -14.61 -6.20
C ILE A 32 7.88 -14.09 -7.33
N ARG A 33 7.70 -12.82 -7.69
CA ARG A 33 8.51 -12.08 -8.65
C ARG A 33 9.28 -10.97 -7.93
N GLY A 34 10.59 -10.92 -8.13
CA GLY A 34 11.44 -9.78 -7.80
C GLY A 34 11.49 -8.79 -8.95
N GLY A 35 11.70 -7.50 -8.63
CA GLY A 35 11.89 -6.47 -9.63
C GLY A 35 11.59 -5.06 -9.14
N ARG A 36 11.23 -4.19 -10.08
CA ARG A 36 10.79 -2.82 -9.84
C ARG A 36 9.46 -2.59 -10.54
N PHE A 37 8.38 -2.70 -9.78
CA PHE A 37 7.01 -2.63 -10.31
C PHE A 37 6.44 -1.21 -10.17
N ILE A 38 6.82 -0.49 -9.12
CA ILE A 38 6.33 0.84 -8.80
C ILE A 38 7.50 1.83 -8.70
N SER A 39 7.36 3.00 -9.30
CA SER A 39 8.34 4.10 -9.22
C SER A 39 8.21 4.87 -7.90
N GLY A 40 9.27 5.61 -7.53
CA GLY A 40 9.26 6.46 -6.33
C GLY A 40 9.69 5.77 -5.05
N PHE A 41 9.94 4.45 -5.09
CA PHE A 41 10.47 3.67 -3.98
C PHE A 41 11.86 3.14 -4.27
N THR A 42 12.66 2.95 -3.21
CA THR A 42 14.04 2.47 -3.36
C THR A 42 14.14 0.97 -3.15
N GLY A 43 15.13 0.37 -3.81
CA GLY A 43 15.44 -1.05 -3.65
C GLY A 43 14.58 -1.99 -4.51
N GLU A 44 14.69 -3.28 -4.16
CA GLU A 44 14.02 -4.40 -4.82
C GLU A 44 12.62 -4.59 -4.23
N GLN A 45 11.64 -4.89 -5.08
CA GLN A 45 10.25 -5.13 -4.72
C GLN A 45 9.91 -6.59 -5.03
N PHE A 46 9.07 -7.19 -4.18
CA PHE A 46 8.61 -8.56 -4.36
C PHE A 46 7.09 -8.62 -4.33
N ALA A 47 6.51 -9.43 -5.22
CA ALA A 47 5.06 -9.60 -5.30
C ALA A 47 4.70 -10.95 -5.91
N LEU A 48 3.50 -11.43 -5.60
CA LEU A 48 2.91 -12.54 -6.32
C LEU A 48 2.75 -12.18 -7.81
N SER A 49 2.78 -13.18 -8.69
CA SER A 49 2.73 -12.95 -10.14
C SER A 49 1.45 -12.21 -10.55
N GLU A 50 0.31 -12.62 -10.00
CA GLU A 50 -1.00 -12.00 -10.22
C GLU A 50 -1.04 -10.55 -9.74
N ALA A 51 -0.35 -10.20 -8.66
CA ALA A 51 -0.30 -8.82 -8.18
C ALA A 51 0.47 -7.91 -9.16
N VAL A 52 1.56 -8.42 -9.76
CA VAL A 52 2.29 -7.71 -10.81
C VAL A 52 1.42 -7.52 -12.05
N GLU A 53 0.63 -8.53 -12.41
CA GLU A 53 -0.31 -8.45 -13.53
C GLU A 53 -1.42 -7.43 -13.27
N SER A 54 -1.98 -7.40 -12.05
CA SER A 54 -2.96 -6.39 -11.64
C SER A 54 -2.39 -4.97 -11.76
N LEU A 55 -1.17 -4.73 -11.29
CA LEU A 55 -0.51 -3.41 -11.42
C LEU A 55 -0.33 -3.00 -12.89
N ARG A 56 0.07 -3.95 -13.74
CA ARG A 56 0.20 -3.69 -15.19
C ARG A 56 -1.15 -3.44 -15.85
N ALA A 57 -2.21 -4.12 -15.41
CA ALA A 57 -3.57 -3.92 -15.89
C ALA A 57 -4.07 -2.51 -15.53
N VAL A 58 -3.93 -2.09 -14.27
CA VAL A 58 -4.27 -0.73 -13.81
C VAL A 58 -3.53 0.32 -14.65
N ARG A 59 -2.23 0.15 -14.87
CA ARG A 59 -1.44 1.06 -15.73
C ARG A 59 -1.97 1.12 -17.18
N ARG A 60 -2.42 0.01 -17.76
CA ARG A 60 -2.96 -0.04 -19.13
C ARG A 60 -4.35 0.56 -19.25
N SER A 61 -5.19 0.41 -18.23
CA SER A 61 -6.55 0.96 -18.21
C SER A 61 -6.57 2.50 -18.21
N GLY A 62 -5.46 3.14 -17.82
CA GLY A 62 -5.35 4.60 -17.78
C GLY A 62 -6.20 5.22 -16.68
N ASN A 63 -6.41 6.53 -16.76
CA ASN A 63 -7.22 7.27 -15.79
C ASN A 63 -8.70 7.18 -16.20
N GLY A 64 -9.39 6.18 -15.64
CA GLY A 64 -10.84 6.05 -15.75
C GLY A 64 -11.59 7.01 -14.82
N VAL A 65 -12.80 6.64 -14.41
CA VAL A 65 -13.53 7.35 -13.35
C VAL A 65 -12.68 7.34 -12.06
N PRO A 66 -12.52 8.49 -11.36
CA PRO A 66 -11.77 8.53 -10.12
C PRO A 66 -12.27 7.50 -9.11
N GLU A 67 -11.40 6.59 -8.71
CA GLU A 67 -11.72 5.59 -7.69
C GLU A 67 -11.59 6.23 -6.31
N ARG A 68 -12.68 6.18 -5.54
CA ARG A 68 -12.72 6.69 -4.17
C ARG A 68 -13.01 5.56 -3.21
N PHE A 69 -12.19 5.45 -2.17
CA PHE A 69 -12.41 4.51 -1.08
C PHE A 69 -12.02 5.15 0.24
N ASN A 70 -12.71 4.76 1.32
CA ASN A 70 -12.42 5.22 2.66
C ASN A 70 -11.87 4.06 3.47
N ILE A 71 -10.75 4.27 4.18
CA ILE A 71 -10.19 3.29 5.10
C ILE A 71 -10.25 3.83 6.53
N SER A 72 -10.45 2.94 7.50
CA SER A 72 -10.26 3.31 8.90
C SER A 72 -8.80 3.71 9.15
N ALA A 73 -8.57 4.71 9.99
CA ALA A 73 -7.20 5.06 10.39
C ALA A 73 -6.50 3.94 11.17
N THR A 74 -7.25 2.99 11.74
CA THR A 74 -6.73 1.80 12.42
C THR A 74 -6.37 0.66 11.46
N ASP A 75 -6.73 0.77 10.18
CA ASP A 75 -6.46 -0.25 9.19
C ASP A 75 -4.94 -0.40 8.94
N PRO A 76 -4.39 -1.62 8.80
CA PRO A 76 -3.01 -1.83 8.36
C PRO A 76 -2.64 -1.12 7.05
N LEU A 77 -3.60 -0.91 6.16
CA LEU A 77 -3.44 -0.21 4.89
C LEU A 77 -3.39 1.32 5.03
N ASN A 78 -3.52 1.87 6.25
CA ASN A 78 -3.21 3.28 6.51
C ASN A 78 -1.70 3.51 6.42
N LEU A 79 -1.24 3.82 5.20
CA LEU A 79 0.15 4.06 4.84
C LEU A 79 0.46 5.55 4.58
N VAL A 80 -0.43 6.46 5.01
CA VAL A 80 -0.25 7.91 4.89
C VAL A 80 0.98 8.37 5.65
N GLY A 81 1.86 9.12 4.99
CA GLY A 81 3.14 9.55 5.55
C GLY A 81 4.16 8.43 5.70
N ILE A 82 3.90 7.24 5.11
CA ILE A 82 4.86 6.14 4.98
C ILE A 82 5.24 6.00 3.50
N ILE A 83 4.31 5.53 2.67
CA ILE A 83 4.51 5.37 1.22
C ILE A 83 3.56 6.21 0.38
N THR A 84 2.53 6.82 0.98
CA THR A 84 1.67 7.80 0.32
C THR A 84 1.93 9.21 0.86
N PRO A 85 1.69 10.26 0.06
CA PRO A 85 1.90 11.65 0.49
C PRO A 85 1.09 12.03 1.72
N GLY A 86 1.50 13.08 2.42
CA GLY A 86 0.78 13.67 3.54
C GLY A 86 1.36 13.35 4.92
N GLN A 87 0.78 13.95 5.95
CA GLN A 87 1.18 13.72 7.34
C GLN A 87 0.61 12.40 7.85
N LYS A 88 1.41 11.66 8.63
CA LYS A 88 0.98 10.42 9.28
C LYS A 88 -0.33 10.62 10.04
N VAL A 89 -1.35 9.84 9.69
CA VAL A 89 -2.65 9.85 10.37
C VAL A 89 -2.61 8.90 11.57
N PRO A 90 -2.87 9.38 12.80
CA PRO A 90 -2.90 8.52 13.99
C PRO A 90 -3.99 7.45 13.90
N ALA A 91 -3.65 6.22 14.33
CA ALA A 91 -4.56 5.07 14.34
C ALA A 91 -5.59 5.18 15.48
N HIS A 92 -6.58 6.05 15.32
CA HIS A 92 -7.72 6.19 16.22
C HIS A 92 -9.00 5.72 15.55
N ALA A 93 -9.84 4.99 16.29
CA ALA A 93 -11.04 4.31 15.76
C ALA A 93 -12.10 5.26 15.16
N LEU A 94 -12.06 6.56 15.49
CA LEU A 94 -12.98 7.57 14.97
C LEU A 94 -12.44 8.31 13.74
N HIS A 95 -11.21 8.00 13.30
CA HIS A 95 -10.60 8.64 12.15
C HIS A 95 -10.65 7.71 10.93
N SER A 96 -10.78 8.32 9.75
CA SER A 96 -10.73 7.60 8.48
C SER A 96 -9.99 8.44 7.44
N VAL A 97 -9.50 7.80 6.40
CA VAL A 97 -8.76 8.44 5.30
C VAL A 97 -9.46 8.13 3.99
N LEU A 98 -9.96 9.18 3.34
CA LEU A 98 -10.46 9.11 1.98
C LEU A 98 -9.28 9.09 1.02
N PHE A 99 -9.24 8.10 0.14
CA PHE A 99 -8.34 8.05 -0.99
C PHE A 99 -9.09 8.36 -2.28
N GLU A 100 -8.46 9.12 -3.17
CA GLU A 100 -8.87 9.28 -4.55
C GLU A 100 -7.71 8.86 -5.45
N ASN A 101 -7.91 7.85 -6.29
CA ASN A 101 -6.87 7.26 -7.15
C ASN A 101 -5.58 6.91 -6.39
N GLY A 102 -5.72 6.40 -5.16
CA GLY A 102 -4.59 6.05 -4.30
C GLY A 102 -3.88 7.24 -3.63
N VAL A 103 -4.35 8.48 -3.83
CA VAL A 103 -3.85 9.68 -3.15
C VAL A 103 -4.76 10.02 -1.97
N PRO A 104 -4.24 10.09 -0.73
CA PRO A 104 -5.03 10.47 0.42
C PRO A 104 -5.49 11.93 0.28
N GLN A 105 -6.77 12.15 0.52
CA GLN A 105 -7.37 13.47 0.47
C GLN A 105 -7.29 14.13 1.86
N PRO A 106 -7.10 15.47 1.92
CA PRO A 106 -7.17 16.20 3.18
C PRO A 106 -8.50 15.91 3.87
N ALA A 107 -8.46 15.79 5.21
CA ALA A 107 -9.68 15.71 6.00
C ALA A 107 -10.54 16.94 5.70
N THR A 108 -11.61 16.74 4.94
CA THR A 108 -12.66 17.75 4.85
C THR A 108 -13.29 17.79 6.24
N ASN A 109 -13.43 18.97 6.85
CA ASN A 109 -14.04 19.17 8.17
C ASN A 109 -15.52 18.71 8.29
N ALA A 110 -16.02 17.91 7.36
CA ALA A 110 -17.27 17.20 7.47
C ALA A 110 -16.96 15.79 8.00
N SER A 111 -17.20 15.59 9.29
CA SER A 111 -17.44 14.30 9.91
C SER A 111 -18.50 13.55 9.10
N LEU A 112 -18.11 12.79 8.07
CA LEU A 112 -19.05 11.91 7.41
C LEU A 112 -19.13 10.63 8.23
N PRO A 113 -20.32 10.27 8.75
CA PRO A 113 -20.48 9.00 9.43
C PRO A 113 -20.16 7.88 8.44
N PHE A 114 -19.56 6.81 8.96
CA PHE A 114 -19.41 5.54 8.29
C PHE A 114 -20.74 5.13 7.64
N VAL A 115 -20.84 5.19 6.31
CA VAL A 115 -21.98 4.63 5.59
C VAL A 115 -21.67 3.16 5.34
N SER A 116 -22.30 2.31 6.16
CA SER A 116 -22.38 0.87 5.91
C SER A 116 -23.26 0.64 4.69
N SER A 117 -22.68 0.33 3.54
CA SER A 117 -23.46 -0.24 2.43
C SER A 117 -23.76 -1.69 2.76
N GLY A 118 -25.04 -1.99 3.03
CA GLY A 118 -25.60 -3.34 3.03
C GLY A 118 -26.01 -3.78 1.64
#